data_AF-A0A0J5QDA1-F1
#
_entry.id   AF-A0A0J5QDA1-F1
#
_cell.length_a   1.000
_cell.length_b   1.000
_cell.length_c   1.000
_cell.angle_alpha   90.00
_cell.angle_beta   90.00
_cell.angle_gamma   90.00
#
_symmetry.space_group_name_H-M   'P 1'
#
loop_
_entity.id
_entity.type
_entity.pdbx_description
1 polymer ?
#
loop_
_entity_poly.entity_id
_entity_poly.type
_entity_poly.pdbx_seq_one_letter_code
_entity_poly.pdbx_strand_id
1 'polypeptide(L)' 'MKAMILGIGAMIVIAIGANLALDEIGFSQADVSASPNVRLGD' A
#
# COMPACT_ATOMS: atom_id res chain seq x y z
N MET A 1 -24.01 -0.54 13.66
CA MET A 1 -23.93 -0.71 12.19
C MET A 1 -23.47 0.54 11.45
N LYS A 2 -23.99 1.75 11.73
CA LYS A 2 -23.56 3.00 11.06
C LYS A 2 -22.06 3.29 11.18
N ALA A 3 -21.48 3.11 12.36
CA ALA A 3 -20.04 3.29 12.59
C ALA A 3 -19.16 2.30 11.81
N MET A 4 -19.63 1.06 11.61
CA MET A 4 -18.91 0.06 10.82
C MET A 4 -18.89 0.44 9.33
N ILE A 5 -20.04 0.89 8.79
CA ILE A 5 -20.13 1.36 7.40
C ILE A 5 -19.23 2.59 7.19
N LEU A 6 -19.22 3.50 8.16
CA LEU A 6 -18.37 4.70 8.12
C LEU A 6 -16.88 4.34 8.18
N GLY A 7 -16.50 3.36 9.02
CA GLY A 7 -15.14 2.83 9.06
C GLY A 7 -14.69 2.18 7.76
N ILE A 8 -15.56 1.36 7.14
CA ILE A 8 -15.27 0.76 5.82
C ILE A 8 -15.13 1.85 4.75
N GLY A 9 -16.03 2.84 4.75
CA GLY A 9 -15.96 3.98 3.83
C GLY A 9 -14.66 4.76 3.98
N ALA A 10 -14.24 5.04 5.21
CA ALA A 10 -12.98 5.73 5.49
C ALA A 10 -11.77 4.92 4.98
N MET A 11 -11.76 3.60 5.18
CA MET A 11 -10.68 2.73 4.69
C MET A 11 -10.58 2.74 3.17
N ILE A 12 -11.71 2.73 2.45
CA ILE A 12 -11.73 2.79 0.97
C ILE A 12 -11.13 4.12 0.50
N VAL A 13 -11.53 5.24 1.10
CA VAL A 13 -11.02 6.58 0.75
C VAL A 13 -9.52 6.67 0.99
N ILE A 14 -9.05 6.17 2.14
CA ILE A 14 -7.61 6.15 2.47
C ILE A 14 -6.84 5.28 1.49
N ALA A 15 -7.35 4.09 1.13
CA ALA A 15 -6.69 3.19 0.20
C ALA A 15 -6.53 3.80 -1.20
N ILE A 16 -7.58 4.44 -1.73
CA ILE A 16 -7.54 5.12 -3.03
C ILE A 16 -6.56 6.29 -2.99
N GLY A 17 -6.66 7.14 -1.95
CA GLY A 17 -5.79 8.30 -1.80
C GLY A 17 -4.31 7.90 -1.66
N ALA A 18 -4.04 6.86 -0.88
CA ALA A 18 -2.69 6.31 -0.74
C ALA A 18 -2.17 5.76 -2.08
N ASN A 19 -2.99 5.03 -2.84
CA ASN A 19 -2.56 4.50 -4.14
C ASN A 19 -2.15 5.62 -5.12
N LEU A 20 -2.94 6.68 -5.22
CA LEU A 20 -2.64 7.82 -6.10
C LEU A 20 -1.41 8.60 -5.63
N ALA A 21 -1.32 8.88 -4.33
CA ALA A 21 -0.18 9.61 -3.76
C ALA A 21 1.14 8.81 -3.86
N LEU A 22 1.07 7.49 -3.66
CA LEU A 22 2.22 6.59 -3.81
C LEU A 22 2.67 6.50 -5.27
N ASP A 23 1.73 6.41 -6.22
CA ASP A 23 2.05 6.41 -7.65
C ASP A 23 2.75 7.72 -8.08
N GLU A 24 2.29 8.87 -7.60
CA GLU A 24 2.90 10.18 -7.92
C GLU A 24 4.33 10.35 -7.38
N ILE A 25 4.64 9.77 -6.22
CA ILE A 25 6.02 9.79 -5.67
C ILE A 25 6.91 8.67 -6.23
N GLY A 26 6.43 7.92 -7.23
CA GLY A 26 7.17 6.82 -7.85
C GLY A 26 7.31 5.59 -6.96
N PHE A 27 6.43 5.43 -5.96
CA PHE A 27 6.41 4.25 -5.11
C PHE A 27 5.80 3.07 -5.86
N SER A 28 6.64 2.15 -6.30
CA SER A 28 6.25 0.90 -6.95
C SER A 28 6.20 -0.22 -5.91
N GLN A 29 5.01 -0.77 -5.66
CA GLN A 29 4.86 -1.96 -4.79
C GLN A 29 5.66 -3.17 -5.33
N ALA A 30 5.92 -3.22 -6.63
CA ALA A 30 6.68 -4.29 -7.28
C ALA A 30 8.17 -4.29 -6.87
N ASP A 31 8.75 -3.13 -6.55
CA ASP A 31 10.15 -3.02 -6.09
C ASP A 31 10.33 -3.51 -4.64
N VAL A 32 9.30 -3.39 -3.80
CA VAL A 32 9.34 -3.85 -2.40
C VAL A 32 9.17 -5.37 -2.33
N SER A 33 8.44 -5.99 -3.27
CA SER A 33 8.16 -7.44 -3.24
C SER A 33 9.19 -8.30 -3.98
N ALA A 34 10.18 -7.72 -4.66
CA ALA A 34 11.12 -8.46 -5.50
C ALA A 34 12.59 -8.03 -5.30
N SER A 35 13.14 -8.28 -4.12
CA SER A 35 14.58 -8.51 -4.01
C SER A 35 14.82 -9.93 -3.47
N PRO A 36 15.12 -10.91 -4.35
CA PRO A 36 15.62 -12.22 -3.94
C PRO A 36 17.05 -12.14 -3.37
N ASN A 37 17.70 -10.97 -3.39
CA ASN A 37 19.10 -10.82 -3.04
C ASN A 37 19.29 -10.51 -1.55
N VAL A 38 18.69 -11.34 -0.70
CA VAL A 38 19.26 -11.53 0.64
C VAL A 38 20.55 -12.32 0.40
N ARG A 39 21.70 -11.67 0.55
CA ARG A 39 23.00 -12.38 0.60
C ARG A 39 22.90 -13.38 1.76
N LEU A 40 22.55 -14.64 1.45
CA LEU A 40 22.92 -15.76 2.30
C LEU A 40 24.44 -15.75 2.26
N GLY A 41 25.05 -15.21 3.33
CA GLY A 41 26.49 -15.13 3.43
C GLY A 41 27.11 -16.50 3.23
N ASP A 42 28.17 -16.54 2.43
CA ASP A 42 29.12 -17.66 2.39
C ASP A 42 29.71 -17.90 3.79
#